data_AF-A0A346MWH3-F1
#
_entry.id   AF-A0A346MWH3-F1
#
_cell.length_a   1.000
_cell.length_b   1.000
_cell.length_c   1.000
_cell.angle_alpha   90.00
_cell.angle_beta   90.00
_cell.angle_gamma   90.00
#
_symmetry.space_group_name_H-M   'P 1'
#
loop_
_entity.id
_entity.type
_entity.pdbx_description
1 polymer ?
#
loop_
_entity_poly.entity_id
_entity_poly.type
_entity_poly.pdbx_seq_one_letter_code
_entity_poly.pdbx_strand_id
1 'polypeptide(L)'
;MSQSSDLDGLRNAFRMSRRCNAHVLVVNIYLKINKKATPLSGATLKHSPMRTKKIAALCVLVVQFFACEMPANADGISVSAISHEVLRELDHDPKRFTQGLAVREGRLFESSGLYAQSALFETRLSDNRAVKRVSLPRTVFGEGLALHGDQVQVLSWREQRGFVFDLKLRLLREFRFSGEGWGLASDGRQLIRSDGSSQLSFMDPDTHRDLRRIQVHDGERSVTQLNELEFARGWILANIWHSDRVALIDPADGRVGGWLELGALRQRLPGAADLPYEAVLNGLAYDSAHDLLYVTGKWWPRLFALRVDWPPPPAPSADKR
;
A
#
# COMPACT_ATOMS: atom_id res chain seq x y z
N MET A 1 -17.17 49.04 21.03
CA MET A 1 -16.65 48.53 22.32
C MET A 1 -17.55 47.39 22.74
N SER A 2 -17.13 46.18 23.07
CA SER A 2 -15.91 45.39 22.96
C SER A 2 -16.29 44.02 23.53
N GLN A 3 -15.84 42.92 22.89
CA GLN A 3 -15.36 41.64 23.47
C GLN A 3 -16.16 41.00 24.64
N SER A 4 -16.50 39.72 24.65
CA SER A 4 -15.66 38.57 24.32
C SER A 4 -16.52 37.29 24.17
N SER A 5 -16.29 36.56 23.08
CA SER A 5 -16.75 35.18 22.89
C SER A 5 -15.61 34.42 22.23
N ASP A 6 -14.66 33.92 23.02
CA ASP A 6 -13.62 33.03 22.50
C ASP A 6 -12.83 32.38 23.65
N LEU A 7 -13.40 31.35 24.28
CA LEU A 7 -12.65 30.49 25.22
C LEU A 7 -12.96 29.00 25.12
N ASP A 8 -13.92 28.58 24.27
CA ASP A 8 -14.18 27.16 24.01
C ASP A 8 -13.60 26.65 22.67
N GLY A 9 -13.12 27.54 21.80
CA GLY A 9 -12.43 27.18 20.54
C GLY A 9 -10.96 26.77 20.70
N LEU A 10 -10.31 27.10 21.82
CA LEU A 10 -8.87 26.91 22.03
C LEU A 10 -8.49 25.67 22.85
N ARG A 11 -9.47 24.93 23.40
CA ARG A 11 -9.22 23.65 24.11
C ARG A 11 -9.23 22.41 23.23
N ASN A 12 -9.74 22.49 21.99
CA ASN A 12 -9.69 21.39 21.03
C ASN A 12 -8.53 21.49 20.00
N ALA A 13 -7.83 22.62 19.92
CA ALA A 13 -6.69 22.79 19.02
C ALA A 13 -5.35 22.23 19.55
N PHE A 14 -5.26 21.85 20.82
CA PHE A 14 -4.03 21.33 21.44
C PHE A 14 -3.95 19.79 21.55
N ARG A 15 -4.94 19.06 21.01
CA ARG A 15 -4.96 17.58 21.01
C ARG A 15 -4.73 16.95 19.64
N MET A 16 -4.49 17.73 18.58
CA MET A 16 -4.35 17.23 17.20
C MET A 16 -3.01 17.55 16.51
N SER A 17 -1.97 18.05 17.20
CA SER A 17 -0.65 18.30 16.58
C SER A 17 0.51 17.44 17.10
N ARG A 18 0.26 16.41 17.91
CA ARG A 18 1.28 15.41 18.29
C ARG A 18 1.01 14.02 17.70
N ARG A 19 0.91 13.91 16.38
CA ARG A 19 1.01 12.62 15.65
C ARG A 19 1.72 12.72 14.30
N CYS A 20 2.65 13.66 14.15
CA CYS A 20 3.68 13.58 13.13
C CYS A 20 5.04 13.49 13.83
N ASN A 21 5.86 12.53 13.38
CA ASN A 21 7.25 12.27 13.77
C ASN A 21 7.49 11.65 15.16
N ALA A 22 7.00 10.42 15.38
CA ALA A 22 7.65 9.46 16.29
C ALA A 22 7.11 8.03 16.08
N HIS A 23 7.41 7.37 14.95
CA HIS A 23 7.19 5.91 14.82
C HIS A 23 8.16 5.26 13.80
N VAL A 24 9.44 5.62 13.86
CA VAL A 24 10.54 4.82 13.25
C VAL A 24 11.53 4.33 14.32
N LEU A 25 11.26 4.55 15.60
CA LEU A 25 12.17 4.19 16.69
C LEU A 25 11.47 3.44 17.83
N VAL A 26 10.71 2.38 17.52
CA VAL A 26 10.21 1.45 18.57
C VAL A 26 10.47 -0.02 18.23
N VAL A 27 10.59 -0.38 16.95
CA VAL A 27 10.93 -1.77 16.56
C VAL A 27 12.42 -2.09 16.79
N ASN A 28 13.32 -1.10 16.70
CA ASN A 28 14.77 -1.32 16.90
C ASN A 28 15.25 -1.25 18.36
N ILE A 29 14.40 -0.82 19.30
CA ILE A 29 14.76 -0.77 20.73
C ILE A 29 14.33 -2.07 21.44
N TYR A 30 13.23 -2.69 21.03
CA TYR A 30 12.76 -3.94 21.64
C TYR A 30 13.67 -5.15 21.34
N LEU A 31 14.35 -5.15 20.18
CA LEU A 31 15.29 -6.23 19.80
C LEU A 31 16.73 -6.04 20.28
N LYS A 32 17.09 -4.86 20.81
CA LYS A 32 18.44 -4.57 21.35
C LYS A 32 18.56 -4.66 22.87
N ILE A 33 17.44 -4.68 23.61
CA ILE A 33 17.46 -4.69 25.09
C ILE A 33 17.54 -6.10 25.68
N ASN A 34 17.29 -7.17 24.91
CA ASN A 34 17.35 -8.56 25.41
C ASN A 34 18.69 -9.31 25.18
N LYS A 35 19.79 -8.59 24.92
CA LYS A 35 21.14 -9.17 24.98
C LYS A 35 22.07 -8.26 25.77
N LYS A 36 22.01 -8.39 27.10
CA LYS A 36 23.12 -8.31 28.09
C LYS A 36 22.54 -7.90 29.44
N ALA A 37 22.28 -8.90 30.29
CA ALA A 37 22.16 -8.70 31.72
C ALA A 37 23.16 -9.63 32.41
N THR A 38 24.24 -9.05 32.93
CA THR A 38 25.09 -9.62 33.98
C THR A 38 25.39 -8.50 34.96
N PRO A 39 25.21 -8.69 36.29
CA PRO A 39 25.23 -7.60 37.26
C PRO A 39 26.61 -7.47 37.92
N LEU A 40 27.07 -6.24 38.20
CA LEU A 40 28.14 -6.00 39.16
C LEU A 40 27.84 -4.76 40.02
N SER A 41 27.55 -5.06 41.28
CA SER A 41 27.88 -4.40 42.55
C SER A 41 28.81 -3.17 42.53
N GLY A 42 28.56 -2.23 43.45
CA GLY A 42 29.67 -1.67 44.24
C GLY A 42 29.75 -0.15 44.39
N ALA A 43 29.11 0.36 45.44
CA ALA A 43 29.68 1.25 46.47
C ALA A 43 30.24 2.68 46.13
N THR A 44 29.56 3.64 46.77
CA THR A 44 30.06 4.74 47.63
C THR A 44 30.69 6.03 47.08
N LEU A 45 30.02 7.12 47.48
CA LEU A 45 30.44 8.52 47.59
C LEU A 45 31.77 8.73 48.36
N LYS A 46 32.44 9.88 48.11
CA LYS A 46 32.62 10.99 49.10
C LYS A 46 33.42 12.20 48.56
N HIS A 47 32.83 13.39 48.76
CA HIS A 47 33.38 14.69 49.24
C HIS A 47 34.65 15.31 48.59
N SER A 48 34.80 16.63 48.38
CA SER A 48 34.36 17.80 49.17
C SER A 48 34.59 19.14 48.39
N PRO A 49 34.19 20.32 48.93
CA PRO A 49 33.68 21.48 48.18
C PRO A 49 34.68 22.64 48.02
N MET A 50 34.37 23.62 47.15
CA MET A 50 34.79 25.01 47.36
C MET A 50 33.92 26.06 46.64
N ARG A 51 33.42 26.99 47.47
CA ARG A 51 33.18 28.43 47.26
C ARG A 51 32.13 28.92 46.25
N THR A 52 30.98 29.23 46.86
CA THR A 52 29.97 30.22 46.50
C THR A 52 30.53 31.58 46.08
N LYS A 53 30.15 32.06 44.89
CA LYS A 53 29.93 33.48 44.61
C LYS A 53 28.64 33.64 43.79
N LYS A 54 27.77 34.52 44.31
CA LYS A 54 26.47 34.91 43.79
C LYS A 54 26.65 35.71 42.49
N ILE A 55 25.96 35.36 41.41
CA ILE A 55 25.47 36.32 40.41
C ILE A 55 24.06 35.86 40.02
N ALA A 56 23.06 36.60 40.48
CA ALA A 56 21.68 36.45 40.09
C ALA A 56 21.43 37.24 38.79
N ALA A 57 20.71 36.59 37.87
CA ALA A 57 19.74 37.12 36.91
C ALA A 57 20.05 38.44 36.17
N LEU A 58 20.16 38.37 34.85
CA LEU A 58 19.14 38.92 33.92
C LEU A 58 19.59 38.66 32.46
N CYS A 59 19.23 37.50 31.89
CA CYS A 59 19.29 37.32 30.44
C CYS A 59 17.96 37.78 29.85
N VAL A 60 17.90 39.04 29.43
CA VAL A 60 16.89 39.52 28.48
C VAL A 60 17.21 38.84 27.14
N LEU A 61 16.51 37.75 26.83
CA LEU A 61 16.55 37.17 25.49
C LEU A 61 15.62 38.01 24.62
N VAL A 62 16.19 38.88 23.81
CA VAL A 62 15.48 39.52 22.68
C VAL A 62 15.19 38.42 21.67
N VAL A 63 13.99 37.83 21.73
CA VAL A 63 13.46 37.01 20.63
C VAL A 63 13.02 37.98 19.55
N GLN A 64 13.92 38.26 18.59
CA GLN A 64 13.50 38.88 17.33
C GLN A 64 12.56 37.90 16.63
N PHE A 65 11.28 38.25 16.57
CA PHE A 65 10.30 37.67 15.67
C PHE A 65 10.76 37.95 14.23
N PHE A 66 11.52 37.02 13.64
CA PHE A 66 11.48 36.85 12.20
C PHE A 66 10.22 36.05 11.88
N ALA A 67 9.09 36.75 11.75
CA ALA A 67 7.97 36.24 11.00
C ALA A 67 8.42 36.19 9.53
N CYS A 68 9.01 35.08 9.12
CA CYS A 68 9.06 34.73 7.72
C CYS A 68 7.61 34.41 7.35
N GLU A 69 6.93 35.39 6.73
CA GLU A 69 5.68 35.14 6.04
C GLU A 69 5.97 34.12 4.94
N MET A 70 5.71 32.85 5.27
CA MET A 70 5.58 31.81 4.27
C MET A 70 4.41 32.24 3.38
N PRO A 71 4.60 32.44 2.07
CA PRO A 71 3.46 32.67 1.20
C PRO A 71 2.55 31.45 1.33
N ALA A 72 1.33 31.68 1.83
CA ALA A 72 0.25 30.71 1.80
C ALA A 72 -0.22 30.59 0.35
N ASN A 73 0.59 29.92 -0.48
CA ASN A 73 0.18 29.45 -1.79
C ASN A 73 0.38 27.94 -1.82
N ALA A 74 -0.69 27.25 -1.48
CA ALA A 74 -1.05 26.03 -2.15
C ALA A 74 -2.57 25.96 -2.11
N ASP A 75 -3.20 26.46 -3.17
CA ASP A 75 -4.45 25.87 -3.65
C ASP A 75 -4.12 24.42 -4.02
N GLY A 76 -3.99 23.59 -3.00
CA GLY A 76 -3.89 22.16 -3.16
C GLY A 76 -5.25 21.71 -3.64
N ILE A 77 -5.36 21.45 -4.94
CA ILE A 77 -6.47 20.69 -5.50
C ILE A 77 -6.47 19.37 -4.73
N SER A 78 -7.32 19.27 -3.72
CA SER A 78 -7.59 18.03 -3.02
C SER A 78 -8.16 17.09 -4.08
N VAL A 79 -7.38 16.10 -4.48
CA VAL A 79 -7.84 15.06 -5.40
C VAL A 79 -9.13 14.47 -4.86
N SER A 80 -10.17 14.43 -5.69
CA SER A 80 -11.53 14.08 -5.27
C SER A 80 -11.62 12.61 -4.89
N ALA A 81 -12.38 12.32 -3.83
CA ALA A 81 -12.75 10.96 -3.47
C ALA A 81 -13.68 10.37 -4.55
N ILE A 82 -13.35 9.18 -5.03
CA ILE A 82 -14.14 8.45 -6.02
C ILE A 82 -15.22 7.64 -5.29
N SER A 83 -16.47 7.85 -5.70
CA SER A 83 -17.60 7.07 -5.19
C SER A 83 -17.62 5.66 -5.77
N HIS A 84 -18.18 4.74 -4.98
CA HIS A 84 -18.39 3.37 -5.37
C HIS A 84 -19.64 2.80 -4.69
N GLU A 85 -20.16 1.71 -5.25
CA GLU A 85 -21.25 0.94 -4.70
C GLU A 85 -20.83 -0.52 -4.55
N VAL A 86 -21.10 -1.12 -3.38
CA VAL A 86 -20.92 -2.56 -3.16
C VAL A 86 -22.12 -3.30 -3.76
N LEU A 87 -21.90 -4.03 -4.85
CA LEU A 87 -22.96 -4.77 -5.54
C LEU A 87 -23.11 -6.21 -5.04
N ARG A 88 -21.99 -6.85 -4.68
CA ARG A 88 -21.98 -8.23 -4.16
C ARG A 88 -20.92 -8.42 -3.09
N GLU A 89 -21.21 -9.32 -2.17
CA GLU A 89 -20.28 -9.83 -1.18
C GLU A 89 -20.17 -11.35 -1.37
N LEU A 90 -18.96 -11.83 -1.58
CA LEU A 90 -18.64 -13.24 -1.79
C LEU A 90 -17.81 -13.74 -0.61
N ASP A 91 -17.95 -15.01 -0.24
CA ASP A 91 -17.04 -15.63 0.74
C ASP A 91 -15.61 -15.63 0.19
N HIS A 92 -14.65 -15.27 1.02
CA HIS A 92 -13.23 -15.38 0.70
C HIS A 92 -12.56 -16.24 1.77
N ASP A 93 -11.56 -17.05 1.37
CA ASP A 93 -10.91 -17.98 2.30
C ASP A 93 -10.00 -17.17 3.26
N PRO A 94 -10.31 -17.10 4.56
CA PRO A 94 -9.56 -16.28 5.51
C PRO A 94 -8.15 -16.83 5.81
N LYS A 95 -7.76 -17.95 5.19
CA LYS A 95 -6.39 -18.47 5.25
C LYS A 95 -5.47 -17.87 4.18
N ARG A 96 -6.02 -17.20 3.15
CA ARG A 96 -5.24 -16.63 2.05
C ARG A 96 -4.63 -15.29 2.46
N PHE A 97 -3.32 -15.19 2.35
CA PHE A 97 -2.59 -13.94 2.52
C PHE A 97 -2.47 -13.29 1.14
N THR A 98 -3.58 -12.73 0.64
CA THR A 98 -3.71 -12.22 -0.73
C THR A 98 -2.63 -11.20 -1.07
N GLN A 99 -1.84 -11.46 -2.11
CA GLN A 99 -0.80 -10.56 -2.60
C GLN A 99 -0.96 -10.16 -4.07
N GLY A 100 -1.77 -10.89 -4.84
CA GLY A 100 -2.14 -10.52 -6.19
C GLY A 100 -3.48 -11.12 -6.58
N LEU A 101 -4.30 -10.35 -7.28
CA LEU A 101 -5.63 -10.76 -7.72
C LEU A 101 -5.81 -10.40 -9.20
N ALA A 102 -6.51 -11.24 -9.96
CA ALA A 102 -6.90 -10.90 -11.32
C ALA A 102 -8.16 -11.67 -11.71
N VAL A 103 -8.93 -11.15 -12.66
CA VAL A 103 -10.13 -11.81 -13.15
C VAL A 103 -10.12 -11.89 -14.68
N ARG A 104 -10.57 -13.02 -15.21
CA ARG A 104 -10.82 -13.20 -16.63
C ARG A 104 -11.94 -14.20 -16.84
N GLU A 105 -12.96 -13.81 -17.60
CA GLU A 105 -14.05 -14.70 -18.04
C GLU A 105 -14.71 -15.45 -16.87
N GLY A 106 -15.00 -14.74 -15.76
CA GLY A 106 -15.62 -15.32 -14.57
C GLY A 106 -14.71 -16.21 -13.72
N ARG A 107 -13.40 -16.23 -14.00
CA ARG A 107 -12.37 -16.94 -13.23
C ARG A 107 -11.53 -15.92 -12.47
N LEU A 108 -11.47 -16.07 -11.16
CA LEU A 108 -10.63 -15.28 -10.26
C LEU A 108 -9.33 -16.05 -10.03
N PHE A 109 -8.22 -15.41 -10.36
CA PHE A 109 -6.87 -15.89 -10.07
C PHE A 109 -6.34 -15.13 -8.87
N GLU A 110 -5.69 -15.85 -7.95
CA GLU A 110 -5.16 -15.25 -6.74
C GLU A 110 -3.79 -15.82 -6.42
N SER A 111 -2.84 -14.95 -6.11
CA SER A 111 -1.56 -15.29 -5.48
C SER A 111 -1.65 -15.00 -3.99
N SER A 112 -1.36 -16.02 -3.18
CA SER A 112 -1.22 -15.89 -1.73
C SER A 112 0.25 -16.00 -1.33
N GLY A 113 0.66 -15.13 -0.41
CA GLY A 113 2.00 -15.10 0.16
C GLY A 113 2.21 -16.07 1.33
N LEU A 114 3.29 -15.81 2.10
CA LEU A 114 3.86 -16.59 3.21
C LEU A 114 4.79 -17.73 2.75
N TYR A 115 6.03 -17.75 3.26
CA TYR A 115 6.99 -18.82 2.99
C TYR A 115 6.42 -20.19 3.35
N ALA A 116 6.75 -21.18 2.52
CA ALA A 116 6.24 -22.56 2.59
C ALA A 116 4.71 -22.73 2.44
N GLN A 117 3.94 -21.64 2.34
CA GLN A 117 2.48 -21.67 2.19
C GLN A 117 1.99 -21.02 0.90
N SER A 118 2.85 -20.22 0.26
CA SER A 118 2.53 -19.48 -0.96
C SER A 118 2.01 -20.39 -2.06
N ALA A 119 0.94 -19.96 -2.70
CA ALA A 119 0.24 -20.74 -3.71
C ALA A 119 -0.59 -19.85 -4.63
N LEU A 120 -0.88 -20.39 -5.82
CA LEU A 120 -1.86 -19.85 -6.74
C LEU A 120 -3.18 -20.56 -6.60
N PHE A 121 -4.26 -19.80 -6.69
CA PHE A 121 -5.62 -20.29 -6.63
C PHE A 121 -6.38 -19.85 -7.87
N GLU A 122 -7.31 -20.71 -8.29
CA GLU A 122 -8.35 -20.35 -9.23
C GLU A 122 -9.70 -20.58 -8.54
N THR A 123 -10.55 -19.57 -8.56
CA THR A 123 -11.92 -19.60 -8.06
C THR A 123 -12.87 -19.27 -9.20
N ARG A 124 -13.92 -20.07 -9.38
CA ARG A 124 -14.99 -19.75 -10.33
C ARG A 124 -15.98 -18.82 -9.66
N LEU A 125 -16.23 -17.66 -10.25
CA LEU A 125 -17.05 -16.60 -9.62
C LEU A 125 -18.56 -16.86 -9.71
N SER A 126 -19.03 -17.68 -10.66
CA SER A 126 -20.46 -17.95 -10.82
C SER A 126 -21.10 -18.64 -9.60
N ASP A 127 -20.32 -19.47 -8.89
CA ASP A 127 -20.71 -20.20 -7.70
C ASP A 127 -19.72 -20.03 -6.53
N ASN A 128 -18.79 -19.07 -6.66
CA ASN A 128 -17.74 -18.75 -5.70
C ASN A 128 -16.93 -19.97 -5.22
N ARG A 129 -16.69 -20.94 -6.11
CA ARG A 129 -16.06 -22.21 -5.75
C ARG A 129 -14.58 -22.22 -6.14
N ALA A 130 -13.71 -22.55 -5.18
CA ALA A 130 -12.31 -22.84 -5.48
C ALA A 130 -12.20 -24.10 -6.37
N VAL A 131 -11.57 -23.96 -7.53
CA VAL A 131 -11.43 -25.03 -8.54
C VAL A 131 -10.00 -25.54 -8.65
N LYS A 132 -8.99 -24.73 -8.30
CA LYS A 132 -7.59 -25.14 -8.39
C LYS A 132 -6.72 -24.48 -7.32
N ARG A 133 -5.67 -25.21 -6.93
CA ARG A 133 -4.56 -24.73 -6.11
C ARG A 133 -3.24 -25.28 -6.65
N VAL A 134 -2.22 -24.43 -6.77
CA VAL A 134 -0.85 -24.82 -7.14
C VAL A 134 0.12 -24.18 -6.16
N SER A 135 0.85 -24.99 -5.40
CA SER A 135 1.86 -24.49 -4.45
C SER A 135 3.06 -23.91 -5.19
N LEU A 136 3.58 -22.79 -4.71
CA LEU A 136 4.88 -22.26 -5.10
C LEU A 136 6.00 -22.98 -4.32
N PRO A 137 7.28 -22.89 -4.77
CA PRO A 137 8.40 -23.45 -4.02
C PRO A 137 8.44 -22.95 -2.57
N ARG A 138 8.83 -23.81 -1.63
CA ARG A 138 8.80 -23.46 -0.19
C ARG A 138 9.66 -22.26 0.19
N THR A 139 10.67 -21.94 -0.62
CA THR A 139 11.60 -20.82 -0.44
C THR A 139 11.09 -19.51 -1.05
N VAL A 140 9.88 -19.49 -1.59
CA VAL A 140 9.28 -18.32 -2.26
C VAL A 140 8.17 -17.76 -1.39
N PHE A 141 8.17 -16.44 -1.27
CA PHE A 141 7.01 -15.69 -0.80
C PHE A 141 6.30 -15.14 -2.05
N GLY A 142 5.14 -15.69 -2.39
CA GLY A 142 4.36 -15.28 -3.56
C GLY A 142 3.80 -13.88 -3.37
N GLU A 143 3.89 -13.05 -4.40
CA GLU A 143 3.46 -11.65 -4.40
C GLU A 143 2.47 -11.39 -5.54
N GLY A 144 2.51 -10.21 -6.15
CA GLY A 144 1.60 -9.74 -7.19
C GLY A 144 1.46 -10.69 -8.38
N LEU A 145 0.26 -10.68 -8.96
CA LEU A 145 -0.16 -11.54 -10.05
C LEU A 145 -0.82 -10.70 -11.13
N ALA A 146 -0.46 -10.91 -12.39
CA ALA A 146 -1.13 -10.30 -13.53
C ALA A 146 -1.47 -11.35 -14.60
N LEU A 147 -2.56 -11.10 -15.32
CA LEU A 147 -2.85 -11.81 -16.57
C LEU A 147 -2.27 -11.01 -17.74
N HIS A 148 -1.48 -11.66 -18.59
CA HIS A 148 -0.95 -11.06 -19.81
C HIS A 148 -1.11 -12.03 -20.97
N GLY A 149 -2.00 -11.71 -21.91
CA GLY A 149 -2.48 -12.68 -22.90
C GLY A 149 -3.04 -13.92 -22.19
N ASP A 150 -2.61 -15.12 -22.63
CA ASP A 150 -3.01 -16.40 -22.04
C ASP A 150 -2.05 -16.91 -20.94
N GLN A 151 -1.31 -15.99 -20.30
CA GLN A 151 -0.36 -16.30 -19.24
C GLN A 151 -0.78 -15.66 -17.92
N VAL A 152 -0.54 -16.39 -16.83
CA VAL A 152 -0.59 -15.89 -15.45
C VAL A 152 0.85 -15.66 -15.00
N GLN A 153 1.19 -14.42 -14.68
CA GLN A 153 2.53 -14.05 -14.25
C GLN A 153 2.52 -13.68 -12.77
N VAL A 154 3.49 -14.15 -12.00
CA VAL A 154 3.51 -14.04 -10.55
C VAL A 154 4.90 -13.65 -10.07
N LEU A 155 4.96 -12.64 -9.20
CA LEU A 155 6.20 -12.20 -8.57
C LEU A 155 6.49 -12.98 -7.28
N SER A 156 7.75 -12.95 -6.88
CA SER A 156 8.18 -13.24 -5.51
C SER A 156 8.53 -11.95 -4.77
N TRP A 157 8.52 -11.96 -3.44
CA TRP A 157 8.90 -10.78 -2.66
C TRP A 157 10.37 -10.38 -2.82
N ARG A 158 11.29 -11.13 -2.21
CA ARG A 158 12.71 -10.77 -2.13
C ARG A 158 13.60 -11.67 -2.97
N GLU A 159 13.03 -12.74 -3.51
CA GLU A 159 13.78 -13.79 -4.18
C GLU A 159 14.23 -13.36 -5.59
N GLN A 160 13.80 -12.18 -6.08
CA GLN A 160 14.15 -11.66 -7.40
C GLN A 160 13.83 -12.66 -8.53
N ARG A 161 12.73 -13.39 -8.34
CA ARG A 161 12.26 -14.48 -9.20
C ARG A 161 10.78 -14.31 -9.48
N GLY A 162 10.37 -14.62 -10.70
CA GLY A 162 8.97 -14.69 -11.06
C GLY A 162 8.64 -15.96 -11.81
N PHE A 163 7.36 -16.24 -11.93
CA PHE A 163 6.83 -17.48 -12.48
C PHE A 163 5.78 -17.16 -13.53
N VAL A 164 5.85 -17.84 -14.67
CA VAL A 164 4.85 -17.74 -15.72
C VAL A 164 4.14 -19.08 -15.82
N PHE A 165 2.83 -19.04 -15.67
CA PHE A 165 1.94 -20.18 -15.85
C PHE A 165 1.04 -19.95 -17.07
N ASP A 166 0.51 -21.03 -17.63
CA ASP A 166 -0.66 -20.91 -18.51
C ASP A 166 -1.93 -20.65 -17.69
N LEU A 167 -3.05 -20.38 -18.37
CA LEU A 167 -4.34 -20.21 -17.72
C LEU A 167 -4.80 -21.46 -16.94
N LYS A 168 -4.26 -22.65 -17.20
CA LYS A 168 -4.53 -23.85 -16.42
C LYS A 168 -3.58 -23.98 -15.23
N LEU A 169 -2.85 -22.92 -14.85
CA LEU A 169 -1.87 -22.91 -13.77
C LEU A 169 -0.78 -23.99 -13.91
N ARG A 170 -0.39 -24.36 -15.14
CA ARG A 170 0.81 -25.17 -15.40
C ARG A 170 2.00 -24.23 -15.56
N LEU A 171 3.06 -24.46 -14.79
CA LEU A 171 4.27 -23.66 -14.87
C LEU A 171 4.89 -23.82 -16.27
N LEU A 172 5.12 -22.70 -16.95
CA LEU A 172 5.74 -22.63 -18.26
C LEU A 172 7.23 -22.29 -18.15
N ARG A 173 7.55 -21.27 -17.35
CA ARG A 173 8.93 -20.81 -17.13
C ARG A 173 9.06 -20.00 -15.85
N GLU A 174 10.29 -19.85 -15.39
CA GLU A 174 10.67 -18.85 -14.39
C GLU A 174 11.42 -17.70 -15.05
N PHE A 175 11.37 -16.52 -14.44
CA PHE A 175 12.14 -15.35 -14.85
C PHE A 175 12.83 -14.70 -13.66
N ARG A 176 13.75 -13.78 -13.93
CA ARG A 176 14.43 -12.97 -12.92
C ARG A 176 14.15 -11.50 -13.14
N PHE A 177 14.15 -10.75 -12.05
CA PHE A 177 14.07 -9.29 -12.05
C PHE A 177 14.92 -8.73 -10.92
N SER A 178 15.11 -7.42 -10.85
CA SER A 178 15.90 -6.77 -9.80
C SER A 178 15.00 -6.03 -8.81
N GLY A 179 15.40 -6.01 -7.54
CA GLY A 179 14.65 -5.37 -6.45
C GLY A 179 13.60 -6.29 -5.83
N GLU A 180 12.74 -5.73 -4.98
CA GLU A 180 11.58 -6.44 -4.45
C GLU A 180 10.43 -6.46 -5.48
N GLY A 181 9.56 -7.46 -5.39
CA GLY A 181 8.30 -7.51 -6.14
C GLY A 181 7.13 -7.45 -5.17
N TRP A 182 6.22 -6.50 -5.36
CA TRP A 182 5.02 -6.34 -4.52
C TRP A 182 3.79 -6.58 -5.39
N GLY A 183 3.22 -5.57 -6.04
CA GLY A 183 2.11 -5.74 -7.00
C GLY A 183 2.58 -5.94 -8.44
N LEU A 184 1.72 -6.56 -9.24
CA LEU A 184 1.92 -6.75 -10.67
C LEU A 184 0.58 -6.54 -11.39
N ALA A 185 0.54 -5.68 -12.40
CA ALA A 185 -0.60 -5.50 -13.30
C ALA A 185 -0.15 -5.62 -14.76
N SER A 186 -1.10 -5.65 -15.69
CA SER A 186 -0.82 -5.51 -17.12
C SER A 186 -1.78 -4.55 -17.80
N ASP A 187 -1.25 -3.66 -18.62
CA ASP A 187 -2.05 -2.79 -19.51
C ASP A 187 -2.34 -3.46 -20.87
N GLY A 188 -2.04 -4.76 -21.00
CA GLY A 188 -2.15 -5.53 -22.24
C GLY A 188 -0.95 -5.38 -23.20
N ARG A 189 -0.04 -4.43 -22.95
CA ARG A 189 1.19 -4.23 -23.74
C ARG A 189 2.45 -4.52 -22.93
N GLN A 190 2.44 -4.14 -21.67
CA GLN A 190 3.55 -4.23 -20.72
C GLN A 190 3.03 -4.78 -19.40
N LEU A 191 3.97 -5.22 -18.56
CA LEU A 191 3.71 -5.47 -17.15
C LEU A 191 4.08 -4.24 -16.35
N ILE A 192 3.40 -4.02 -15.22
CA ILE A 192 3.61 -2.90 -14.33
C ILE A 192 3.86 -3.47 -12.94
N ARG A 193 5.01 -3.17 -12.34
CA ARG A 193 5.45 -3.69 -11.04
C ARG A 193 5.60 -2.56 -10.03
N SER A 194 5.08 -2.77 -8.83
CA SER A 194 5.42 -2.00 -7.64
C SER A 194 6.40 -2.79 -6.74
N ASP A 195 7.09 -2.08 -5.85
CA ASP A 195 8.06 -2.64 -4.92
C ASP A 195 7.96 -2.03 -3.50
N GLY A 196 6.80 -1.44 -3.17
CA GLY A 196 6.57 -0.72 -1.92
C GLY A 196 7.17 0.70 -1.88
N SER A 197 7.99 1.09 -2.86
CA SER A 197 8.45 2.48 -3.00
C SER A 197 7.37 3.37 -3.66
N SER A 198 7.74 4.58 -4.06
CA SER A 198 6.90 5.44 -4.91
C SER A 198 7.12 5.23 -6.40
N GLN A 199 7.91 4.25 -6.82
CA GLN A 199 8.15 3.98 -8.23
C GLN A 199 7.29 2.82 -8.74
N LEU A 200 6.78 2.97 -9.97
CA LEU A 200 6.25 1.87 -10.76
C LEU A 200 7.20 1.58 -11.91
N SER A 201 7.60 0.32 -12.04
CA SER A 201 8.46 -0.17 -13.12
C SER A 201 7.62 -0.84 -14.19
N PHE A 202 7.76 -0.39 -15.43
CA PHE A 202 7.15 -1.04 -16.59
C PHE A 202 8.13 -2.05 -17.14
N MET A 203 7.69 -3.27 -17.39
CA MET A 203 8.52 -4.38 -17.83
C MET A 203 8.00 -4.97 -19.14
N ASP A 204 8.92 -5.43 -19.97
CA ASP A 204 8.61 -6.24 -21.13
C ASP A 204 8.07 -7.61 -20.69
N PRO A 205 6.90 -8.06 -21.20
CA PRO A 205 6.24 -9.27 -20.70
C PRO A 205 6.95 -10.59 -21.08
N ASP A 206 7.81 -10.56 -22.11
CA ASP A 206 8.52 -11.73 -22.62
C ASP A 206 9.91 -11.87 -22.01
N THR A 207 10.64 -10.76 -21.91
CA THR A 207 12.02 -10.70 -21.43
C THR A 207 12.14 -10.28 -19.96
N HIS A 208 11.08 -9.74 -19.37
CA HIS A 208 11.01 -9.24 -17.98
C HIS A 208 12.02 -8.14 -17.63
N ARG A 209 12.54 -7.47 -18.66
CA ARG A 209 13.44 -6.32 -18.48
C ARG A 209 12.63 -5.06 -18.20
N ASP A 210 13.08 -4.26 -17.23
CA ASP A 210 12.55 -2.93 -16.98
C ASP A 210 12.73 -2.07 -18.26
N LEU A 211 11.63 -1.50 -18.75
CA LEU A 211 11.56 -0.63 -19.92
C LEU A 211 11.63 0.85 -19.54
N ARG A 212 10.85 1.22 -18.52
CA ARG A 212 10.79 2.59 -17.98
C ARG A 212 10.27 2.56 -16.54
N ARG A 213 10.39 3.70 -15.87
CA ARG A 213 9.79 3.92 -14.54
C ARG A 213 9.05 5.23 -14.50
N ILE A 214 8.03 5.29 -13.66
CA ILE A 214 7.37 6.53 -13.25
C ILE A 214 7.42 6.64 -11.74
N GLN A 215 7.42 7.86 -11.23
CA GLN A 215 7.26 8.14 -9.81
C GLN A 215 5.80 8.52 -9.57
N VAL A 216 5.14 7.86 -8.63
CA VAL A 216 3.76 8.13 -8.27
C VAL A 216 3.71 9.32 -7.31
N HIS A 217 2.82 10.26 -7.60
CA HIS A 217 2.68 11.48 -6.81
C HIS A 217 1.24 12.02 -6.77
N ASP A 218 0.89 12.62 -5.63
CA ASP A 218 -0.35 13.38 -5.42
C ASP A 218 0.04 14.84 -5.18
N GLY A 219 -0.17 15.68 -6.19
CA GLY A 219 0.45 17.00 -6.28
C GLY A 219 1.98 16.88 -6.20
N GLU A 220 2.60 17.62 -5.28
CA GLU A 220 4.05 17.61 -5.06
C GLU A 220 4.55 16.44 -4.19
N ARG A 221 3.64 15.60 -3.67
CA ARG A 221 4.00 14.56 -2.69
C ARG A 221 4.11 13.20 -3.36
N SER A 222 5.26 12.55 -3.22
CA SER A 222 5.40 11.15 -3.62
C SER A 222 4.47 10.25 -2.79
N VAL A 223 3.82 9.30 -3.46
CA VAL A 223 2.99 8.27 -2.82
C VAL A 223 3.82 7.00 -2.71
N THR A 224 4.11 6.55 -1.50
CA THR A 224 4.88 5.32 -1.22
C THR A 224 3.94 4.19 -0.79
N GLN A 225 4.52 3.02 -0.49
CA GLN A 225 3.78 1.83 -0.05
C GLN A 225 2.82 1.29 -1.11
N LEU A 226 3.14 1.53 -2.39
CA LEU A 226 2.43 0.96 -3.53
C LEU A 226 2.56 -0.56 -3.45
N ASN A 227 1.43 -1.24 -3.25
CA ASN A 227 1.39 -2.68 -3.07
C ASN A 227 0.70 -3.33 -4.26
N GLU A 228 -0.38 -4.08 -4.07
CA GLU A 228 -1.09 -4.75 -5.15
C GLU A 228 -1.61 -3.77 -6.20
N LEU A 229 -1.56 -4.20 -7.48
CA LEU A 229 -1.86 -3.39 -8.64
C LEU A 229 -2.92 -4.06 -9.53
N GLU A 230 -3.73 -3.24 -10.20
CA GLU A 230 -4.61 -3.66 -11.31
C GLU A 230 -4.61 -2.57 -12.39
N PHE A 231 -4.89 -2.91 -13.65
CA PHE A 231 -5.07 -1.93 -14.72
C PHE A 231 -6.52 -1.93 -15.20
N ALA A 232 -7.22 -0.83 -14.97
CA ALA A 232 -8.63 -0.71 -15.29
C ALA A 232 -8.92 0.64 -15.92
N ARG A 233 -9.65 0.66 -17.04
CA ARG A 233 -10.16 1.89 -17.65
C ARG A 233 -9.06 2.94 -17.95
N GLY A 234 -7.86 2.49 -18.28
CA GLY A 234 -6.71 3.37 -18.56
C GLY A 234 -5.94 3.84 -17.32
N TRP A 235 -6.41 3.50 -16.12
CA TRP A 235 -5.77 3.82 -14.85
C TRP A 235 -4.99 2.62 -14.33
N ILE A 236 -3.84 2.89 -13.69
CA ILE A 236 -3.21 1.93 -12.78
C ILE A 236 -3.85 2.13 -11.41
N LEU A 237 -4.46 1.08 -10.87
CA LEU A 237 -4.93 1.07 -9.50
C LEU A 237 -3.83 0.51 -8.61
N ALA A 238 -3.64 1.10 -7.44
CA ALA A 238 -2.67 0.60 -6.47
C ALA A 238 -3.24 0.64 -5.04
N ASN A 239 -3.25 -0.51 -4.36
CA ASN A 239 -3.41 -0.52 -2.91
C ASN A 239 -2.22 0.20 -2.26
N ILE A 240 -2.49 0.99 -1.22
CA ILE A 240 -1.44 1.55 -0.35
C ILE A 240 -1.35 0.70 0.91
N TRP A 241 -0.23 0.02 1.13
CA TRP A 241 -0.07 -0.91 2.25
C TRP A 241 -0.29 -0.21 3.61
N HIS A 242 -1.09 -0.83 4.49
CA HIS A 242 -1.61 -0.24 5.74
C HIS A 242 -2.51 0.99 5.59
N SER A 243 -3.10 1.22 4.42
CA SER A 243 -4.16 2.20 4.20
C SER A 243 -5.39 1.53 3.62
N ASP A 244 -6.57 2.09 3.89
CA ASP A 244 -7.82 1.63 3.27
C ASP A 244 -8.12 2.35 1.94
N ARG A 245 -7.07 2.79 1.24
CA ARG A 245 -7.16 3.60 0.02
C ARG A 245 -6.54 2.90 -1.16
N VAL A 246 -7.15 3.13 -2.33
CA VAL A 246 -6.61 2.75 -3.63
C VAL A 246 -6.36 4.02 -4.44
N ALA A 247 -5.14 4.19 -4.94
CA ALA A 247 -4.79 5.28 -5.83
C ALA A 247 -5.18 4.92 -7.27
N LEU A 248 -5.80 5.85 -8.01
CA LEU A 248 -5.91 5.77 -9.47
C LEU A 248 -4.79 6.64 -10.08
N ILE A 249 -3.85 5.99 -10.74
CA ILE A 249 -2.58 6.56 -11.17
C ILE A 249 -2.55 6.64 -12.69
N ASP A 250 -2.21 7.82 -13.20
CA ASP A 250 -1.98 8.06 -14.61
C ASP A 250 -0.70 7.31 -15.06
N PRO A 251 -0.77 6.35 -16.00
CA PRO A 251 0.39 5.58 -16.43
C PRO A 251 1.44 6.40 -17.21
N ALA A 252 1.10 7.62 -17.65
CA ALA A 252 1.99 8.49 -18.41
C ALA A 252 3.03 9.15 -17.50
N ASP A 253 2.59 9.74 -16.39
CA ASP A 253 3.45 10.57 -15.52
C ASP A 253 3.46 10.15 -14.04
N GLY A 254 2.55 9.28 -13.61
CA GLY A 254 2.44 8.83 -12.22
C GLY A 254 1.58 9.73 -11.33
N ARG A 255 0.90 10.73 -11.91
CA ARG A 255 -0.02 11.58 -11.15
C ARG A 255 -1.22 10.78 -10.67
N VAL A 256 -1.58 10.92 -9.40
CA VAL A 256 -2.83 10.40 -8.85
C VAL A 256 -4.00 11.27 -9.33
N GLY A 257 -4.92 10.68 -10.08
CA GLY A 257 -6.14 11.33 -10.57
C GLY A 257 -7.33 11.21 -9.62
N GLY A 258 -7.27 10.31 -8.65
CA GLY A 258 -8.36 10.03 -7.73
C GLY A 258 -7.99 9.05 -6.63
N TRP A 259 -8.71 9.13 -5.51
CA TRP A 259 -8.60 8.16 -4.41
C TRP A 259 -9.91 7.41 -4.23
N LEU A 260 -9.85 6.09 -4.26
CA LEU A 260 -10.96 5.22 -3.88
C LEU A 260 -10.81 4.84 -2.40
N GLU A 261 -11.72 5.35 -1.57
CA GLU A 261 -11.73 5.17 -0.12
C GLU A 261 -12.57 3.94 0.27
N LEU A 262 -11.94 2.88 0.78
CA LEU A 262 -12.56 1.56 1.01
C LEU A 262 -12.64 1.15 2.49
N GLY A 263 -12.34 2.06 3.44
CA GLY A 263 -12.32 1.74 4.87
C GLY A 263 -13.65 1.23 5.43
N ALA A 264 -14.77 1.60 4.80
CA ALA A 264 -16.10 1.10 5.17
C ALA A 264 -16.26 -0.42 4.92
N LEU A 265 -15.48 -1.02 4.01
CA LEU A 265 -15.55 -2.46 3.74
C LEU A 265 -15.13 -3.29 4.94
N ARG A 266 -14.16 -2.81 5.74
CA ARG A 266 -13.69 -3.53 6.94
C ARG A 266 -14.83 -3.77 7.95
N GLN A 267 -15.79 -2.86 8.04
CA GLN A 267 -16.94 -2.97 8.94
C GLN A 267 -17.93 -4.06 8.51
N ARG A 268 -17.86 -4.51 7.25
CA ARG A 268 -18.70 -5.59 6.70
C ARG A 268 -18.07 -6.97 6.87
N LEU A 269 -16.84 -7.05 7.39
CA LEU A 269 -16.16 -8.32 7.60
C LEU A 269 -16.68 -9.01 8.88
N PRO A 270 -17.11 -10.28 8.81
CA PRO A 270 -17.33 -11.08 10.00
C PRO A 270 -16.07 -11.13 10.87
N GLY A 271 -16.21 -10.83 12.17
CA GLY A 271 -15.07 -10.84 13.10
C GLY A 271 -14.04 -9.73 12.85
N ALA A 272 -14.43 -8.61 12.24
CA ALA A 272 -13.50 -7.51 11.90
C ALA A 272 -12.59 -7.03 13.05
N ALA A 273 -13.08 -7.09 14.28
CA ALA A 273 -12.34 -6.71 15.49
C ALA A 273 -11.22 -7.70 15.86
N ASP A 274 -11.35 -8.97 15.46
CA ASP A 274 -10.42 -10.05 15.77
C ASP A 274 -9.40 -10.30 14.63
N LEU A 275 -9.55 -9.59 13.51
CA LEU A 275 -8.64 -9.70 12.39
C LEU A 275 -7.22 -9.26 12.77
N PRO A 276 -6.18 -10.04 12.41
CA PRO A 276 -4.79 -9.68 12.67
C PRO A 276 -4.40 -8.31 12.12
N TYR A 277 -3.33 -7.72 12.68
CA TYR A 277 -2.80 -6.43 12.20
C TYR A 277 -2.47 -6.44 10.70
N GLU A 278 -1.91 -7.54 10.19
CA GLU A 278 -1.59 -7.72 8.77
C GLU A 278 -2.80 -8.07 7.89
N ALA A 279 -4.01 -8.19 8.47
CA ALA A 279 -5.24 -8.40 7.70
C ALA A 279 -5.75 -7.09 7.10
N VAL A 280 -4.97 -6.53 6.18
CA VAL A 280 -5.19 -5.24 5.53
C VAL A 280 -5.81 -5.41 4.14
N LEU A 281 -6.43 -4.34 3.65
CA LEU A 281 -6.89 -4.21 2.26
C LEU A 281 -5.72 -4.51 1.30
N ASN A 282 -5.89 -5.50 0.42
CA ASN A 282 -4.91 -5.88 -0.59
C ASN A 282 -5.52 -6.89 -1.58
N GLY A 283 -5.49 -6.58 -2.87
CA GLY A 283 -6.06 -7.40 -3.93
C GLY A 283 -7.15 -6.67 -4.70
N LEU A 284 -6.91 -6.43 -5.98
CA LEU A 284 -7.76 -5.71 -6.92
C LEU A 284 -7.88 -6.52 -8.19
N ALA A 285 -9.10 -6.78 -8.67
CA ALA A 285 -9.29 -7.48 -9.93
C ALA A 285 -10.40 -6.84 -10.76
N TYR A 286 -10.09 -6.39 -11.97
CA TYR A 286 -11.07 -5.69 -12.82
C TYR A 286 -11.68 -6.60 -13.88
N ASP A 287 -13.00 -6.79 -13.81
CA ASP A 287 -13.78 -7.51 -14.82
C ASP A 287 -14.36 -6.51 -15.84
N SER A 288 -13.67 -6.37 -16.97
CA SER A 288 -14.07 -5.46 -18.04
C SER A 288 -15.38 -5.84 -18.72
N ALA A 289 -15.81 -7.11 -18.67
CA ALA A 289 -17.05 -7.56 -19.29
C ALA A 289 -18.29 -7.07 -18.52
N HIS A 290 -18.18 -6.94 -17.21
CA HIS A 290 -19.28 -6.53 -16.32
C HIS A 290 -19.05 -5.15 -15.67
N ASP A 291 -17.90 -4.53 -15.94
CA ASP A 291 -17.46 -3.28 -15.31
C ASP A 291 -17.42 -3.33 -13.78
N LEU A 292 -16.87 -4.42 -13.24
CA LEU A 292 -16.78 -4.64 -11.80
C LEU A 292 -15.34 -4.64 -11.33
N LEU A 293 -15.08 -3.90 -10.25
CA LEU A 293 -13.83 -4.01 -9.50
C LEU A 293 -14.03 -4.94 -8.32
N TYR A 294 -13.35 -6.08 -8.31
CA TYR A 294 -13.30 -6.99 -7.18
C TYR A 294 -12.20 -6.54 -6.21
N VAL A 295 -12.52 -6.51 -4.92
CA VAL A 295 -11.59 -6.08 -3.87
C VAL A 295 -11.66 -6.99 -2.65
N THR A 296 -10.52 -7.32 -2.07
CA THR A 296 -10.40 -8.12 -0.85
C THR A 296 -9.24 -7.61 0.02
N GLY A 297 -8.83 -8.40 1.00
CA GLY A 297 -7.65 -8.17 1.79
C GLY A 297 -7.00 -9.46 2.27
N LYS A 298 -5.83 -9.30 2.87
CA LYS A 298 -5.09 -10.41 3.47
C LYS A 298 -5.92 -11.01 4.59
N TRP A 299 -6.16 -12.31 4.55
CA TRP A 299 -7.01 -13.04 5.50
C TRP A 299 -8.44 -12.50 5.64
N TRP A 300 -8.92 -11.68 4.70
CA TRP A 300 -10.29 -11.20 4.75
C TRP A 300 -11.25 -12.37 4.46
N PRO A 301 -12.35 -12.52 5.22
CA PRO A 301 -13.36 -13.54 4.95
C PRO A 301 -14.34 -13.16 3.82
N ARG A 302 -14.16 -11.99 3.20
CA ARG A 302 -15.03 -11.47 2.14
C ARG A 302 -14.23 -10.93 0.95
N LEU A 303 -14.80 -11.15 -0.23
CA LEU A 303 -14.44 -10.50 -1.49
C LEU A 303 -15.63 -9.64 -1.92
N PHE A 304 -15.40 -8.37 -2.22
CA PHE A 304 -16.45 -7.41 -2.60
C PHE A 304 -16.39 -7.16 -4.11
N ALA A 305 -17.53 -7.16 -4.78
CA ALA A 305 -17.64 -6.67 -6.16
C ALA A 305 -18.22 -5.25 -6.12
N LEU A 306 -17.45 -4.29 -6.62
CA LEU A 306 -17.75 -2.87 -6.58
C LEU A 306 -18.09 -2.35 -7.98
N ARG A 307 -19.08 -1.46 -8.06
CA ARG A 307 -19.22 -0.53 -9.18
C ARG A 307 -18.51 0.76 -8.79
N VAL A 308 -17.57 1.21 -9.60
CA VAL A 308 -16.77 2.41 -9.34
C VAL A 308 -17.23 3.52 -10.30
N ASP A 309 -17.43 4.72 -9.78
CA ASP A 309 -17.73 5.89 -10.60
C ASP A 309 -16.42 6.47 -11.16
N TRP A 310 -15.88 5.78 -12.17
CA TRP A 310 -14.56 6.05 -12.74
C TRP A 310 -14.43 7.51 -13.22
N PRO A 311 -13.32 8.20 -12.88
CA PRO A 311 -13.00 9.45 -13.56
C PRO A 311 -12.73 9.17 -15.05
N PRO A 312 -12.85 10.19 -15.93
CA PRO A 312 -12.47 10.06 -17.33
C PRO A 312 -11.07 9.45 -17.45
N PRO A 313 -10.82 8.55 -18.41
CA PRO A 313 -9.50 7.95 -18.57
C PRO A 313 -8.44 9.06 -18.75
N PRO A 314 -7.21 8.86 -18.24
CA PRO A 314 -6.16 9.83 -18.43
C PRO A 314 -5.90 10.00 -19.93
N ALA A 315 -5.62 11.24 -20.35
CA ALA A 315 -5.38 11.52 -21.75
C ALA A 315 -4.22 10.64 -22.25
N PRO A 316 -4.34 10.00 -23.44
CA PRO A 316 -3.22 9.26 -23.99
C PRO A 316 -2.02 10.21 -24.09
N SER A 317 -0.84 9.76 -23.65
CA SER A 317 0.36 10.59 -23.74
C SER A 317 0.48 11.08 -25.18
N ALA A 318 0.50 12.40 -25.37
CA ALA A 318 0.80 12.97 -26.67
C ALA A 318 2.23 12.54 -27.01
N ASP A 319 2.36 11.43 -27.74
CA ASP A 319 3.63 10.97 -28.29
C ASP A 319 4.19 12.16 -29.08
N LYS A 320 5.21 12.80 -28.51
CA LYS A 320 6.10 13.67 -29.27
C LYS A 320 6.85 12.74 -30.22
N ARG A 321 6.25 12.50 -31.39
CA ARG A 321 6.95 11.97 -32.57
C ARG A 321 8.07 12.90 -32.97
#